data_AF-A0A131Y3N4-F1
#
_entry.id   AF-A0A131Y3N4-F1
#
_cell.length_a   1.000
_cell.length_b   1.000
_cell.length_c   1.000
_cell.angle_alpha   90.00
_cell.angle_beta   90.00
_cell.angle_gamma   90.00
#
_symmetry.space_group_name_H-M   'P 1'
#
loop_
_entity.id
_entity.type
_entity.pdbx_description
1 polymer ?
#
loop_
_entity_poly.entity_id
_entity_poly.type
_entity_poly.pdbx_seq_one_letter_code
_entity_poly.pdbx_strand_id
1 'polypeptide(L)'
;AGVRKVRIKNDKPNTKLDIDHRTFNQTMKKAGISLENGARARIDPRTNDYIVTTKNEVEYERLCNLKKFTNERGENTEIKVIPGLASNHSRGVIYLRNPGNDMEALCEEIICKTHQVISATIIGKKRTTVLLTFEGKEPPKKLAVGLIIQKVFPYTPRPVVCYRCHRIGHKAETCT
;
A
#
# COMPACT_ATOMS: atom_id res chain seq x y z
N ALA A 1 9.05 11.94 -16.17
CA ALA A 1 8.96 10.90 -15.13
C ALA A 1 7.89 11.30 -14.10
N GLY A 2 6.91 10.43 -13.86
CA GLY A 2 5.88 10.68 -12.83
C GLY A 2 6.45 10.57 -11.42
N VAL A 3 5.90 11.33 -10.47
CA VAL A 3 6.28 11.22 -9.06
C VAL A 3 5.75 9.89 -8.52
N ARG A 4 6.66 9.01 -8.08
CA ARG A 4 6.31 7.76 -7.43
C ARG A 4 6.29 7.93 -5.92
N LYS A 5 5.46 7.14 -5.25
CA LYS A 5 5.24 7.21 -3.81
C LYS A 5 5.35 5.81 -3.23
N VAL A 6 5.89 5.69 -2.03
CA VAL A 6 5.80 4.50 -1.19
C VAL A 6 5.33 4.91 0.20
N ARG A 7 4.62 4.00 0.87
CA ARG A 7 4.30 4.09 2.30
C ARG A 7 5.07 2.99 3.01
N ILE A 8 5.82 3.38 4.03
CA ILE A 8 6.62 2.51 4.87
C ILE A 8 5.95 2.44 6.23
N LYS A 9 5.62 1.24 6.68
CA LYS A 9 4.99 0.99 7.97
C LYS A 9 5.65 -0.19 8.69
N ASN A 10 5.39 -0.34 9.98
CA ASN A 10 5.78 -1.54 10.71
C ASN A 10 5.09 -2.76 10.11
N ASP A 11 5.81 -3.89 9.99
CA ASP A 11 5.19 -5.12 9.47
C ASP A 11 4.16 -5.70 10.45
N LYS A 12 4.38 -5.52 11.76
CA LYS A 12 3.41 -5.90 12.79
C LYS A 12 2.14 -5.04 12.68
N PRO A 13 0.95 -5.66 12.62
CA PRO A 13 -0.31 -4.92 12.52
C PRO A 13 -0.50 -4.00 13.72
N ASN A 14 -1.09 -2.83 13.48
CA ASN A 14 -1.39 -1.80 14.49
C ASN A 14 -0.19 -1.32 15.33
N THR A 15 1.04 -1.59 14.89
CA THR A 15 2.26 -1.14 15.57
C THR A 15 2.82 0.09 14.86
N LYS A 16 3.20 1.11 15.62
CA LYS A 16 3.84 2.31 15.05
C LYS A 16 5.26 2.00 14.60
N LEU A 17 5.71 2.68 13.56
CA LEU A 17 7.12 2.73 13.23
C LEU A 17 7.75 3.76 14.19
N ASP A 18 8.28 3.28 15.32
CA ASP A 18 8.89 4.14 16.35
C ASP A 18 10.33 4.48 15.96
N ILE A 19 10.48 5.31 14.92
CA ILE A 19 11.78 5.71 14.37
C ILE A 19 11.78 7.23 14.21
N ASP A 20 12.72 7.89 14.87
CA ASP A 20 12.90 9.33 14.74
C ASP A 20 13.37 9.72 13.32
N HIS A 21 13.14 10.97 12.95
CA HIS A 21 13.39 11.47 11.59
C HIS A 21 14.89 11.44 11.23
N ARG A 22 15.78 11.56 12.21
CA ARG A 22 17.23 11.56 11.98
C ARG A 22 17.71 10.16 11.65
N THR A 23 17.31 9.18 12.46
CA THR A 23 17.56 7.75 12.25
C THR A 23 17.02 7.32 10.89
N PHE A 24 15.77 7.72 10.56
CA PHE A 24 15.17 7.43 9.25
C PHE A 24 16.05 7.93 8.09
N ASN A 25 16.47 9.20 8.14
CA ASN A 25 17.32 9.79 7.11
C ASN A 25 18.67 9.08 6.99
N GLN A 26 19.29 8.71 8.11
CA GLN A 26 20.54 7.95 8.11
C GLN A 26 20.38 6.57 7.47
N THR A 27 19.31 5.84 7.80
CA THR A 27 19.05 4.54 7.18
C THR A 27 18.80 4.66 5.68
N MET A 28 18.05 5.69 5.26
CA MET A 28 17.85 5.99 3.84
C MET A 28 19.16 6.29 3.11
N LYS A 29 20.04 7.08 3.73
CA LYS A 29 21.38 7.36 3.18
C LYS A 29 22.23 6.10 3.09
N LYS A 30 22.21 5.23 4.11
CA LYS A 30 22.88 3.91 4.10
C LYS A 30 22.32 2.99 3.02
N ALA A 31 21.03 3.05 2.74
CA ALA A 31 20.37 2.33 1.65
C ALA A 31 20.61 2.97 0.26
N GLY A 32 21.42 4.03 0.18
CA GLY A 32 21.74 4.72 -1.06
C GLY A 32 20.57 5.52 -1.64
N ILE A 33 19.66 6.01 -0.81
CA ILE A 33 18.52 6.85 -1.20
C ILE A 33 18.84 8.29 -0.83
N SER A 34 18.92 9.18 -1.83
CA SER A 34 19.27 10.59 -1.61
C SER A 34 18.00 11.41 -1.34
N LEU A 35 17.75 11.69 -0.07
CA LEU A 35 16.64 12.54 0.34
C LEU A 35 16.90 14.05 0.10
N GLU A 36 18.14 14.44 -0.20
CA GLU A 36 18.54 15.84 -0.31
C GLU A 36 18.27 16.44 -1.70
N ASN A 37 18.30 15.63 -2.77
CA ASN A 37 18.16 16.10 -4.16
C ASN A 37 17.06 15.39 -4.99
N GLY A 38 16.30 14.46 -4.40
CA GLY A 38 15.33 13.66 -5.16
C GLY A 38 14.10 13.24 -4.36
N ALA A 39 14.32 12.42 -3.33
CA ALA A 39 13.24 11.82 -2.57
C ALA A 39 12.79 12.72 -1.40
N ARG A 40 11.49 12.96 -1.26
CA ARG A 40 10.91 13.65 -0.09
C ARG A 40 10.24 12.64 0.83
N ALA A 41 10.67 12.61 2.09
CA ALA A 41 10.03 11.84 3.15
C ALA A 41 9.18 12.75 4.04
N ARG A 42 8.03 12.23 4.48
CA ARG A 42 7.21 12.86 5.52
C ARG A 42 6.57 11.78 6.38
N ILE A 43 6.39 12.08 7.65
CA ILE A 43 5.62 11.22 8.55
C ILE A 43 4.13 11.51 8.32
N ASP A 44 3.32 10.47 8.23
CA ASP A 44 1.88 10.57 8.38
C ASP A 44 1.59 10.78 9.87
N PRO A 45 1.20 11.99 10.32
CA PRO A 45 1.15 12.34 11.74
C PRO A 45 0.13 11.50 12.53
N ARG A 46 -0.70 10.73 11.84
CA ARG A 46 -1.79 9.95 12.43
C ARG A 46 -1.49 8.46 12.54
N THR A 47 -0.71 7.90 11.62
CA THR A 47 -0.31 6.48 11.65
C THR A 47 1.15 6.29 12.06
N ASN A 48 1.94 7.36 12.07
CA ASN A 48 3.39 7.31 12.20
C ASN A 48 4.07 6.50 11.08
N ASP A 49 3.38 6.33 9.94
CA ASP A 49 3.98 5.74 8.75
C ASP A 49 4.83 6.76 8.02
N TYR A 50 5.94 6.35 7.42
CA TYR A 50 6.69 7.22 6.54
C TYR A 50 6.13 7.15 5.12
N ILE A 51 5.91 8.31 4.54
CA ILE A 51 5.56 8.48 3.13
C ILE A 51 6.78 9.03 2.43
N VAL A 52 7.34 8.25 1.50
CA VAL A 52 8.47 8.68 0.68
C VAL A 52 8.01 8.85 -0.75
N THR A 53 8.38 9.97 -1.37
CA THR A 53 8.08 10.28 -2.76
C THR A 53 9.37 10.54 -3.51
N THR A 54 9.58 9.90 -4.66
CA THR A 54 10.78 10.12 -5.48
C THR A 54 10.39 10.18 -6.97
N LYS A 55 11.21 10.90 -7.75
CA LYS A 55 11.14 10.91 -9.22
C LYS A 55 12.16 9.94 -9.85
N ASN A 56 13.09 9.41 -9.05
CA ASN A 56 14.16 8.55 -9.51
C ASN A 56 13.72 7.07 -9.43
N GLU A 57 13.75 6.38 -10.57
CA GLU A 57 13.39 4.96 -10.71
C GLU A 57 14.25 4.07 -9.82
N VAL A 58 15.56 4.31 -9.80
CA VAL A 58 16.54 3.48 -9.06
C VAL A 58 16.30 3.60 -7.56
N GLU A 59 16.02 4.81 -7.06
CA GLU A 59 15.68 5.02 -5.64
C GLU A 59 14.34 4.37 -5.28
N TYR A 60 13.37 4.41 -6.19
CA TYR A 60 12.07 3.78 -5.99
C TYR A 60 12.18 2.26 -5.87
N GLU A 61 12.98 1.61 -6.71
CA GLU A 61 13.24 0.18 -6.62
C GLU A 61 13.98 -0.18 -5.32
N ARG A 62 14.98 0.61 -4.92
CA ARG A 62 15.66 0.45 -3.62
C ARG A 62 14.69 0.56 -2.46
N LEU A 63 13.78 1.54 -2.49
CA LEU A 63 12.72 1.71 -1.50
C LEU A 63 11.81 0.48 -1.42
N CYS A 64 11.38 -0.07 -2.56
CA CYS A 64 10.51 -1.26 -2.58
C CYS A 64 11.17 -2.50 -1.99
N ASN A 65 12.50 -2.60 -2.07
CA ASN A 65 13.28 -3.72 -1.57
C ASN A 65 13.70 -3.59 -0.10
N LEU A 66 13.39 -2.48 0.58
CA LEU A 66 13.68 -2.33 2.00
C LEU A 66 12.80 -3.28 2.84
N LYS A 67 13.43 -4.03 3.74
CA LYS A 67 12.74 -4.98 4.64
C LYS A 67 12.93 -4.68 6.13
N LYS A 68 13.96 -3.91 6.48
CA LYS A 68 14.29 -3.61 7.88
C LYS A 68 14.87 -2.22 8.04
N PHE A 69 14.62 -1.63 9.20
CA PHE A 69 15.35 -0.47 9.71
C PHE A 69 16.17 -0.87 10.92
N THR A 70 17.35 -0.29 11.08
CA THR A 70 18.17 -0.42 12.28
C THR A 70 18.20 0.93 12.96
N ASN A 71 17.80 0.99 14.24
CA ASN A 71 17.83 2.23 15.01
C ASN A 71 19.26 2.58 15.50
N GLU A 72 19.44 3.75 16.11
CA GLU A 72 20.73 4.18 16.70
C GLU A 72 21.24 3.23 17.79
N ARG A 73 20.37 2.39 18.39
CA ARG A 73 20.69 1.38 19.41
C ARG A 73 21.04 0.01 18.84
N GLY A 74 21.01 -0.17 17.52
CA GLY A 74 21.29 -1.43 16.85
C GLY A 74 20.11 -2.41 16.77
N GLU A 75 18.93 -2.02 17.21
CA GLU A 75 17.72 -2.85 17.15
C GLU A 75 17.12 -2.83 15.74
N ASN A 76 16.73 -4.00 15.24
CA ASN A 76 16.13 -4.14 13.92
C ASN A 76 14.61 -4.14 14.01
N THR A 77 13.97 -3.25 13.25
CA THR A 77 12.51 -3.20 13.05
C THR A 77 12.19 -3.70 11.66
N GLU A 78 11.39 -4.76 11.57
CA GLU A 78 10.84 -5.24 10.30
C GLU A 78 9.79 -4.28 9.75
N ILE A 79 9.87 -4.00 8.45
CA ILE A 79 9.00 -3.05 7.79
C ILE A 79 8.31 -3.66 6.58
N LYS A 80 7.12 -3.11 6.32
CA LYS A 80 6.38 -3.34 5.09
C LYS A 80 6.38 -2.07 4.26
N VAL A 81 6.99 -2.16 3.09
CA VAL A 81 6.92 -1.10 2.07
C VAL A 81 5.74 -1.39 1.16
N ILE A 82 4.83 -0.42 1.07
CA ILE A 82 3.66 -0.45 0.21
C ILE A 82 3.88 0.58 -0.88
N PRO A 83 4.18 0.14 -2.11
CA PRO A 83 4.12 1.01 -3.28
C PRO A 83 2.80 1.76 -3.34
N GLY A 84 2.88 3.08 -3.45
CA GLY A 84 1.74 3.88 -3.82
C GLY A 84 1.33 3.52 -5.24
N LEU A 85 0.02 3.41 -5.49
CA LEU A 85 -0.50 3.24 -6.84
C LEU A 85 0.11 4.34 -7.72
N ALA A 86 0.87 3.93 -8.73
CA ALA A 86 1.35 4.85 -9.74
C ALA A 86 0.12 5.47 -10.46
N SER A 87 0.32 6.62 -11.09
CA SER A 87 -0.77 7.36 -11.75
C SER A 87 -1.51 6.56 -12.84
N ASN A 88 -0.92 5.44 -13.29
CA ASN A 88 -1.49 4.49 -14.24
C ASN A 88 -2.14 3.28 -13.56
N HIS A 89 -2.57 3.35 -12.31
CA HIS A 89 -3.27 2.23 -11.68
C HIS A 89 -4.65 2.64 -11.17
N SER A 90 -5.56 1.68 -11.22
CA SER A 90 -6.94 1.83 -10.77
C SER A 90 -7.30 0.71 -9.81
N ARG A 91 -8.41 0.90 -9.07
CA ARG A 91 -8.90 -0.10 -8.14
C ARG A 91 -10.36 -0.42 -8.43
N GLY A 92 -10.67 -1.70 -8.38
CA GLY A 92 -12.03 -2.21 -8.51
C GLY A 92 -12.35 -3.22 -7.41
N VAL A 93 -13.63 -3.44 -7.18
CA VAL A 93 -14.17 -4.38 -6.21
C VAL A 93 -14.95 -5.45 -6.95
N ILE A 94 -14.71 -6.70 -6.59
CA ILE A 94 -15.56 -7.83 -6.96
C ILE A 94 -16.09 -8.51 -5.69
N TYR A 95 -17.15 -9.31 -5.86
CA TYR A 95 -17.75 -10.07 -4.77
C TYR A 95 -17.63 -11.55 -5.06
N LEU A 96 -16.87 -12.26 -4.22
CA LEU A 96 -16.68 -13.70 -4.30
C LEU A 96 -17.28 -14.36 -3.06
N ARG A 97 -18.03 -15.44 -3.24
CA ARG A 97 -18.63 -16.19 -2.12
C ARG A 97 -17.56 -16.84 -1.24
N ASN A 98 -16.49 -17.34 -1.85
CA ASN A 98 -15.34 -17.90 -1.17
C ASN A 98 -14.07 -17.51 -1.93
N PRO A 99 -13.41 -16.39 -1.58
CA PRO A 99 -12.17 -15.95 -2.26
C PRO A 99 -10.92 -16.75 -1.84
N GLY A 100 -11.04 -17.72 -0.92
CA GLY A 100 -9.88 -18.40 -0.34
C GLY A 100 -9.05 -17.50 0.58
N ASN A 101 -7.83 -17.93 0.89
CA ASN A 101 -6.89 -17.21 1.73
C ASN A 101 -5.59 -16.80 1.01
N ASP A 102 -5.31 -17.43 -0.13
CA ASP A 102 -4.13 -17.16 -0.96
C ASP A 102 -4.51 -16.15 -2.04
N MET A 103 -3.97 -14.92 -1.91
CA MET A 103 -4.30 -13.83 -2.82
C MET A 103 -3.43 -13.85 -4.07
N GLU A 104 -2.24 -14.42 -4.00
CA GLU A 104 -1.39 -14.66 -5.17
C GLU A 104 -2.08 -15.68 -6.10
N ALA A 105 -2.51 -16.82 -5.57
CA ALA A 105 -3.24 -17.83 -6.33
C ALA A 105 -4.55 -17.27 -6.92
N LEU A 106 -5.29 -16.46 -6.16
CA LEU A 106 -6.49 -15.79 -6.67
C LEU A 106 -6.18 -14.85 -7.85
N CYS A 107 -5.02 -14.18 -7.85
CA CYS A 107 -4.63 -13.33 -8.98
C CYS A 107 -4.37 -14.16 -10.24
N GLU A 108 -3.77 -15.35 -10.10
CA GLU A 108 -3.49 -16.26 -11.22
C GLU A 108 -4.78 -16.85 -11.83
N GLU A 109 -5.81 -17.08 -11.02
CA GLU A 109 -7.13 -17.55 -11.49
C GLU A 109 -7.94 -16.47 -12.22
N ILE A 110 -7.56 -15.19 -12.09
CA ILE A 110 -8.29 -14.09 -12.71
C ILE A 110 -7.86 -13.95 -14.18
N ILE A 111 -8.85 -14.03 -15.06
CA ILE A 111 -8.68 -13.79 -16.48
C ILE A 111 -9.35 -12.47 -16.85
N CYS A 112 -8.55 -11.50 -17.30
CA CYS A 112 -9.02 -10.22 -17.79
C CYS A 112 -8.33 -9.85 -19.11
N LYS A 113 -9.10 -9.72 -20.19
CA LYS A 113 -8.54 -9.43 -21.54
C LYS A 113 -8.03 -8.01 -21.71
N THR A 114 -8.49 -7.08 -20.88
CA THR A 114 -8.31 -5.64 -21.11
C THR A 114 -7.34 -4.98 -20.14
N HIS A 115 -7.12 -5.58 -18.97
CA HIS A 115 -6.31 -5.01 -17.89
C HIS A 115 -5.51 -6.12 -17.23
N GLN A 116 -4.26 -5.82 -16.87
CA GLN A 116 -3.48 -6.69 -15.99
C GLN A 116 -3.93 -6.50 -14.54
N VAL A 117 -4.09 -7.61 -13.81
CA VAL A 117 -4.33 -7.59 -12.36
C VAL A 117 -2.99 -7.59 -11.65
N ILE A 118 -2.77 -6.59 -10.80
CA ILE A 118 -1.51 -6.38 -10.09
C ILE A 118 -1.55 -7.00 -8.68
N SER A 119 -2.70 -6.90 -8.01
CA SER A 119 -2.87 -7.51 -6.67
C SER A 119 -4.33 -7.68 -6.31
N ALA A 120 -4.57 -8.63 -5.40
CA ALA A 120 -5.84 -8.87 -4.75
C ALA A 120 -5.71 -8.70 -3.23
N THR A 121 -6.77 -8.20 -2.59
CA THR A 121 -6.84 -8.11 -1.13
C THR A 121 -8.28 -8.25 -0.66
N ILE A 122 -8.54 -9.17 0.27
CA ILE A 122 -9.85 -9.27 0.92
C ILE A 122 -10.07 -8.07 1.83
N ILE A 123 -11.22 -7.41 1.69
CA ILE A 123 -11.64 -6.29 2.52
C ILE A 123 -12.99 -6.56 3.19
N GLY A 124 -13.24 -5.87 4.30
CA GLY A 124 -14.49 -5.94 5.04
C GLY A 124 -14.65 -7.22 5.88
N LYS A 125 -15.61 -7.17 6.83
CA LYS A 125 -15.80 -8.23 7.83
C LYS A 125 -16.30 -9.55 7.24
N LYS A 126 -17.14 -9.48 6.20
CA LYS A 126 -17.75 -10.67 5.59
C LYS A 126 -16.77 -11.51 4.75
N ARG A 127 -15.54 -11.04 4.54
CA ARG A 127 -14.50 -11.71 3.73
C ARG A 127 -14.93 -12.16 2.34
N THR A 128 -15.94 -11.53 1.76
CA THR A 128 -16.47 -11.82 0.41
C THR A 128 -16.15 -10.71 -0.58
N THR A 129 -15.63 -9.58 -0.11
CA THR A 129 -15.31 -8.42 -0.93
C THR A 129 -13.83 -8.44 -1.23
N VAL A 130 -13.48 -8.54 -2.51
CA VAL A 130 -12.08 -8.53 -2.95
C VAL A 130 -11.81 -7.20 -3.65
N LEU A 131 -10.82 -6.48 -3.13
CA LEU A 131 -10.24 -5.31 -3.75
C LEU A 131 -9.16 -5.76 -4.72
N LEU A 132 -9.31 -5.41 -5.99
CA LEU A 132 -8.34 -5.65 -7.04
C LEU A 132 -7.66 -4.35 -7.45
N THR A 133 -6.35 -4.43 -7.67
CA THR A 133 -5.57 -3.37 -8.29
C THR A 133 -5.29 -3.74 -9.73
N PHE A 134 -5.57 -2.84 -10.66
CA PHE A 134 -5.34 -3.03 -12.08
C PHE A 134 -4.31 -2.01 -12.58
N GLU A 135 -3.54 -2.39 -13.59
CA GLU A 135 -2.90 -1.41 -14.45
C GLU A 135 -3.97 -0.73 -15.32
N GLY A 136 -3.87 0.59 -15.50
CA GLY A 136 -4.83 1.43 -16.21
C GLY A 136 -5.41 2.54 -15.32
N LYS A 137 -5.94 3.60 -15.93
CA LYS A 137 -6.57 4.74 -15.22
C LYS A 137 -7.94 4.39 -14.64
N GLU A 138 -8.63 3.44 -15.24
CA GLU A 138 -9.96 2.97 -14.82
C GLU A 138 -9.97 1.44 -14.73
N PRO A 139 -10.76 0.85 -13.84
CA PRO A 139 -10.86 -0.60 -13.76
C PRO A 139 -11.72 -1.14 -14.92
N PRO A 140 -11.52 -2.41 -15.34
CA PRO A 140 -12.42 -3.05 -16.30
C PRO A 140 -13.85 -3.13 -15.75
N LYS A 141 -14.85 -3.27 -16.63
CA LYS A 141 -16.26 -3.45 -16.21
C LYS A 141 -16.55 -4.88 -15.73
N LYS A 142 -15.85 -5.86 -16.29
CA LYS A 142 -16.02 -7.29 -16.03
C LYS A 142 -14.69 -8.03 -16.15
N LEU A 143 -14.57 -9.14 -15.44
CA LEU A 143 -13.47 -10.11 -15.55
C LEU A 143 -14.01 -11.51 -15.27
N ALA A 144 -13.22 -12.55 -15.52
CA ALA A 144 -13.54 -13.91 -15.11
C ALA A 144 -12.67 -14.33 -13.91
N VAL A 145 -13.25 -15.07 -12.98
CA VAL A 145 -12.53 -15.79 -11.91
C VAL A 145 -12.92 -17.25 -12.02
N GLY A 146 -11.97 -18.10 -12.41
CA GLY A 146 -12.28 -19.46 -12.86
C GLY A 146 -13.30 -19.44 -14.01
N LEU A 147 -14.45 -20.08 -13.82
CA LEU A 147 -15.52 -20.17 -14.83
C LEU A 147 -16.63 -19.11 -14.69
N ILE A 148 -16.51 -18.16 -13.74
CA ILE A 148 -17.58 -17.22 -13.42
C ILE A 148 -17.18 -15.81 -13.84
N ILE A 149 -18.07 -15.15 -14.60
CA ILE A 149 -17.91 -13.74 -14.96
C ILE A 149 -18.35 -12.87 -13.78
N GLN A 150 -17.44 -12.03 -13.29
CA GLN A 150 -17.67 -11.07 -12.23
C GLN A 150 -17.82 -9.66 -12.80
N LYS A 151 -18.79 -8.91 -12.25
CA LYS A 151 -18.87 -7.46 -12.45
C LYS A 151 -17.88 -6.78 -11.52
N VAL A 152 -17.13 -5.82 -12.05
CA VAL A 152 -16.18 -5.02 -11.29
C VAL A 152 -16.79 -3.66 -11.02
N PHE A 153 -16.70 -3.21 -9.77
CA PHE A 153 -17.19 -1.90 -9.34
C PHE A 153 -16.00 -1.00 -9.00
N PRO A 154 -15.90 0.23 -9.55
CA PRO A 154 -14.84 1.15 -9.18
C PRO A 154 -14.75 1.36 -7.67
N TYR A 155 -13.56 1.17 -7.11
CA TYR A 155 -13.35 1.32 -5.68
C TYR A 155 -13.23 2.80 -5.31
N THR A 156 -14.18 3.28 -4.51
CA THR A 156 -14.08 4.59 -3.85
C THR A 156 -13.74 4.38 -2.38
N PRO A 157 -12.55 4.80 -1.91
CA PRO A 157 -12.18 4.63 -0.50
C PRO A 157 -13.12 5.43 0.38
N ARG A 158 -13.72 4.77 1.36
CA ARG A 158 -14.51 5.47 2.38
C ARG A 158 -13.56 6.32 3.24
N PRO A 159 -13.91 7.59 3.51
CA PRO A 159 -13.15 8.38 4.46
C PRO A 159 -13.17 7.66 5.81
N VAL A 160 -11.99 7.42 6.37
CA VAL A 160 -11.89 6.84 7.70
C VAL A 160 -12.27 7.93 8.69
N VAL A 161 -13.35 7.75 9.44
CA VAL A 161 -13.75 8.70 10.50
C VAL A 161 -13.26 8.17 11.83
N CYS A 162 -12.58 9.01 12.61
CA CYS A 162 -12.20 8.70 13.97
C CYS A 162 -13.41 8.87 14.89
N TYR A 163 -13.91 7.81 15.50
CA TYR A 163 -15.04 7.89 16.44
C TYR A 163 -14.67 8.46 17.82
N ARG A 164 -13.40 8.82 18.05
CA ARG A 164 -12.94 9.50 19.28
C ARG A 164 -12.95 11.02 19.14
N CYS A 165 -12.41 11.56 18.05
CA CYS A 165 -12.31 13.01 17.83
C CYS A 165 -13.15 13.52 16.65
N HIS A 166 -13.90 12.65 15.99
CA HIS A 166 -14.76 12.91 14.84
C HIS A 166 -14.07 13.51 13.60
N ARG A 167 -12.72 13.51 13.54
CA ARG A 167 -11.94 13.95 12.37
C ARG A 167 -11.74 12.83 11.36
N ILE A 168 -11.59 13.20 10.09
CA ILE A 168 -11.33 12.27 8.98
C ILE A 168 -9.82 11.94 8.88
N GLY A 169 -9.51 10.69 8.55
CA GLY A 169 -8.22 10.20 8.09
C GLY A 169 -7.43 9.37 9.11
N HIS A 170 -8.05 8.94 10.21
CA HIS A 170 -7.46 7.98 11.17
C HIS A 170 -8.52 7.19 11.94
N LYS A 171 -8.13 6.05 12.49
CA LYS A 171 -8.98 5.24 13.37
C LYS A 171 -8.86 5.72 14.81
N ALA A 172 -9.86 5.42 15.65
CA ALA A 172 -9.84 5.78 17.06
C ALA A 172 -8.62 5.22 17.82
N GLU A 173 -8.16 4.02 17.45
CA GLU A 173 -6.97 3.34 18.01
C GLU A 173 -5.67 4.14 17.85
N THR A 174 -5.56 4.96 16.81
CA THR A 174 -4.35 5.77 16.53
C THR A 174 -4.58 7.25 16.80
N CYS A 175 -5.67 7.60 17.50
CA CYS A 175 -5.99 8.98 17.85
C CYS A 175 -5.12 9.44 19.02
N THR A 176 -4.19 10.34 18.74
CA THR A 176 -3.39 11.12 19.71
C THR A 176 -4.06 12.44 20.03
#